data_AF-A0A6S6U6U5-F1
#
_entry.id   AF-A0A6S6U6U5-F1
#
_cell.length_a   1.000
_cell.length_b   1.000
_cell.length_c   1.000
_cell.angle_alpha   90.00
_cell.angle_beta   90.00
_cell.angle_gamma   90.00
#
_symmetry.space_group_name_H-M   'P 1'
#
loop_
_entity.id
_entity.type
_entity.pdbx_description
1 polymer ?
#
loop_
_entity_poly.entity_id
_entity_poly.type
_entity_poly.pdbx_seq_one_letter_code
_entity_poly.pdbx_strand_id
1 'polypeptide(L)'
;MKYLLLLALSLASTLSTAAEFPLFDAHIHYSHDAVIQVPPSEAAAILRKAGVTKALISSSDDDGTQKIYQQAPDIVVPALRPYRRRGELSTWMHDETVIDYV
;
A
#
# COMPACT_ATOMS: atom_id res chain seq x y z
N MET A 1 23.02 -14.42 46.26
CA MET A 1 23.17 -13.13 45.54
C MET A 1 23.74 -13.28 44.14
N LYS A 2 24.91 -13.91 43.92
CA LYS A 2 25.54 -14.04 42.58
C LYS A 2 24.65 -14.68 41.50
N TYR A 3 23.90 -15.72 41.85
CA TYR A 3 22.95 -16.38 40.93
C TYR A 3 21.69 -15.54 40.64
N LEU A 4 21.28 -14.70 41.60
CA LEU A 4 20.16 -13.77 41.42
C LEU A 4 20.53 -12.66 40.42
N LEU A 5 21.79 -12.20 40.47
CA LEU A 5 22.34 -11.22 39.56
C LEU A 5 22.47 -11.77 38.12
N LEU A 6 22.93 -13.02 37.99
CA LEU A 6 23.02 -13.72 36.70
C LEU A 6 21.65 -13.95 36.06
N LEU A 7 20.64 -14.32 36.87
CA LEU A 7 19.27 -14.47 36.41
C LEU A 7 18.69 -13.13 35.94
N ALA A 8 18.88 -12.04 36.70
CA ALA A 8 18.41 -10.71 36.33
C ALA A 8 19.04 -10.20 35.02
N LEU A 9 20.35 -10.41 34.81
CA LEU A 9 21.00 -10.06 33.54
C LEU A 9 20.45 -10.86 32.36
N SER A 10 20.14 -12.14 32.54
CA SER A 10 19.61 -13.00 31.47
C SER A 10 18.19 -12.60 31.00
N LEU A 11 17.34 -12.12 31.92
CA LEU A 11 16.01 -11.60 31.60
C LEU A 11 16.05 -10.20 30.96
N ALA A 12 17.09 -9.40 31.23
CA ALA A 12 17.25 -8.08 30.60
C ALA A 12 17.65 -8.19 29.11
N SER A 13 18.43 -9.22 28.76
CA SER A 13 18.83 -9.49 27.37
C SER A 13 17.69 -9.92 26.43
N THR A 14 16.50 -10.24 26.94
CA THR A 14 15.31 -10.56 26.12
C THR A 14 14.40 -9.37 25.85
N LEU A 15 14.69 -8.19 26.42
CA LEU A 15 13.94 -6.96 26.16
C LEU A 15 14.45 -6.25 24.90
N SER A 16 14.36 -6.92 23.75
CA SER A 16 14.49 -6.22 22.47
C SER A 16 13.12 -5.67 22.10
N THR A 17 12.93 -4.35 22.24
CA THR A 17 11.76 -3.69 21.66
C THR A 17 11.99 -3.53 20.16
N ALA A 18 11.05 -4.00 19.35
CA ALA A 18 11.08 -3.65 17.93
C ALA A 18 10.88 -2.13 17.84
N ALA A 19 11.72 -1.44 17.07
CA ALA A 19 11.47 -0.04 16.75
C ALA A 19 10.20 0.02 15.88
N GLU A 20 9.23 0.81 16.30
CA GLU A 20 8.06 1.10 15.48
C GLU A 20 8.49 2.03 14.34
N PHE A 21 8.52 1.50 13.12
CA PHE A 21 8.78 2.28 11.93
C PHE A 21 7.48 2.58 11.19
N PRO A 22 7.38 3.73 10.50
CA PRO A 22 6.28 4.01 9.59
C PRO A 22 6.10 2.87 8.59
N LEU A 23 4.86 2.40 8.43
CA LEU A 23 4.54 1.35 7.47
C LEU A 23 4.34 1.97 6.07
N PHE A 24 5.09 1.46 5.10
CA PHE A 24 4.91 1.76 3.68
C PHE A 24 4.38 0.49 2.99
N ASP A 25 3.21 0.56 2.37
CA ASP A 25 2.75 -0.52 1.50
C ASP A 25 3.36 -0.35 0.11
N ALA A 26 4.25 -1.27 -0.25
CA ALA A 26 5.03 -1.19 -1.47
C ALA A 26 4.20 -1.36 -2.74
N HIS A 27 3.01 -1.98 -2.67
CA HIS A 27 2.24 -2.31 -3.87
C HIS A 27 0.80 -2.73 -3.60
N ILE A 28 -0.16 -1.88 -3.97
CA ILE A 28 -1.60 -2.18 -3.91
C ILE A 28 -2.22 -2.11 -5.31
N HIS A 29 -3.05 -3.12 -5.62
CA HIS A 29 -3.96 -3.08 -6.76
C HIS A 29 -5.36 -2.66 -6.31
N TYR A 30 -5.78 -1.44 -6.63
CA TYR A 30 -7.11 -0.93 -6.30
C TYR A 30 -7.93 -0.72 -7.58
N SER A 31 -8.20 -1.82 -8.28
CA SER A 31 -8.92 -1.83 -9.57
C SER A 31 -10.45 -1.89 -9.38
N HIS A 32 -11.21 -1.97 -10.47
CA HIS A 32 -12.67 -1.88 -10.50
C HIS A 32 -13.41 -2.75 -9.47
N ASP A 33 -13.01 -4.02 -9.33
CA ASP A 33 -13.59 -4.96 -8.36
C ASP A 33 -13.34 -4.51 -6.92
N ALA A 34 -12.12 -4.06 -6.62
CA ALA A 34 -11.77 -3.50 -5.32
C ALA A 34 -12.56 -2.21 -5.01
N VAL A 35 -12.74 -1.32 -5.99
CA VAL A 35 -13.53 -0.09 -5.83
C VAL A 35 -15.01 -0.40 -5.52
N ILE A 36 -15.58 -1.43 -6.16
CA ILE A 36 -16.97 -1.84 -5.91
C ILE A 36 -17.11 -2.46 -4.52
N GLN A 37 -16.17 -3.32 -4.11
CA GLN A 37 -16.25 -4.03 -2.84
C GLN A 37 -15.91 -3.14 -1.64
N VAL A 38 -14.95 -2.24 -1.80
CA VAL A 38 -14.46 -1.35 -0.75
C VAL A 38 -14.34 0.05 -1.34
N PRO A 39 -15.37 0.91 -1.21
CA PRO A 39 -15.36 2.25 -1.81
C PRO A 39 -14.17 3.13 -1.35
N PRO A 40 -13.78 4.15 -2.12
CA PRO A 40 -12.53 4.90 -1.90
C PRO A 40 -12.37 5.49 -0.50
N SER A 41 -13.44 6.00 0.10
CA SER A 41 -13.42 6.55 1.46
C SER A 41 -13.21 5.47 2.52
N GLU A 42 -13.77 4.27 2.32
CA GLU A 42 -13.59 3.13 3.20
C GLU A 42 -12.19 2.54 3.07
N ALA A 43 -11.67 2.40 1.85
CA ALA A 43 -10.30 1.97 1.60
C ALA A 43 -9.29 2.90 2.29
N ALA A 44 -9.48 4.22 2.16
CA ALA A 44 -8.68 5.23 2.86
C ALA A 44 -8.76 5.07 4.40
N ALA A 45 -9.93 4.78 4.95
CA ALA A 45 -10.10 4.53 6.38
C ALA A 45 -9.37 3.25 6.84
N ILE A 46 -9.41 2.19 6.04
CA ILE A 46 -8.70 0.93 6.31
C ILE A 46 -7.18 1.17 6.35
N LEU A 47 -6.63 1.89 5.37
CA LEU A 47 -5.19 2.23 5.35
C LEU A 47 -4.76 3.01 6.60
N ARG A 48 -5.55 4.02 7.00
CA ARG A 48 -5.30 4.78 8.23
C ARG A 48 -5.36 3.90 9.47
N LYS A 49 -6.39 3.05 9.58
CA LYS A 49 -6.57 2.12 10.71
C LYS A 49 -5.42 1.11 10.81
N ALA A 50 -4.86 0.70 9.67
CA ALA A 50 -3.72 -0.21 9.60
C ALA A 50 -2.37 0.47 9.94
N GLY A 51 -2.34 1.79 10.15
CA GLY A 51 -1.11 2.54 10.40
C GLY A 51 -0.24 2.70 9.15
N VAL A 52 -0.80 2.51 7.95
CA VAL A 52 -0.09 2.74 6.69
C VAL A 52 0.10 4.24 6.50
N THR A 53 1.36 4.66 6.43
CA THR A 53 1.73 6.07 6.28
C THR A 53 1.87 6.48 4.82
N LYS A 54 2.24 5.53 3.95
CA LYS A 54 2.30 5.69 2.50
C LYS A 54 1.99 4.37 1.82
N ALA A 55 1.34 4.42 0.65
CA ALA A 55 1.06 3.24 -0.15
C ALA A 55 1.25 3.54 -1.64
N LEU A 56 1.99 2.69 -2.35
CA LEU A 56 2.07 2.75 -3.80
C LEU A 56 0.84 2.04 -4.39
N ILE A 57 -0.10 2.81 -4.95
CA ILE A 57 -1.39 2.28 -5.40
C ILE A 57 -1.54 2.45 -6.90
N SER A 58 -2.08 1.41 -7.55
CA SER A 58 -2.37 1.40 -8.96
C SER A 58 -3.70 0.71 -9.29
N SER A 59 -4.37 1.13 -10.36
CA SER A 59 -5.62 0.56 -10.85
C SER A 59 -5.51 0.29 -12.36
N SER A 60 -6.16 -0.77 -12.84
CA SER A 60 -6.32 -0.94 -14.29
C SER A 60 -7.37 0.07 -14.72
N ASP A 61 -7.02 1.01 -15.61
CA ASP A 61 -7.78 2.21 -16.02
C ASP A 61 -7.53 3.54 -15.27
N ASP A 62 -6.62 3.57 -14.28
CA ASP A 62 -6.30 4.74 -13.43
C ASP A 62 -7.46 5.32 -12.56
N ASP A 63 -8.72 5.04 -12.86
CA ASP A 63 -9.89 5.59 -12.17
C ASP A 63 -9.90 5.28 -10.66
N GLY A 64 -9.63 4.03 -10.29
CA GLY A 64 -9.51 3.62 -8.89
C GLY A 64 -8.38 4.37 -8.15
N THR A 65 -7.24 4.57 -8.81
CA THR A 65 -6.08 5.29 -8.25
C THR A 65 -6.42 6.76 -8.00
N GLN A 66 -7.03 7.43 -8.98
CA GLN A 66 -7.46 8.83 -8.85
C GLN A 66 -8.51 8.98 -7.74
N LYS A 67 -9.50 8.08 -7.69
CA LYS A 67 -10.55 8.11 -6.67
C LYS A 67 -10.00 7.98 -5.25
N ILE A 68 -9.11 7.02 -5.00
CA ILE A 68 -8.53 6.86 -3.65
C ILE A 68 -7.53 7.98 -3.31
N TYR A 69 -6.80 8.48 -4.30
CA TYR A 69 -5.92 9.65 -4.11
C TYR A 69 -6.70 10.88 -3.64
N GLN A 70 -7.92 11.11 -4.16
CA GLN A 70 -8.80 12.19 -3.67
C GLN A 70 -9.22 12.03 -2.20
N GLN A 71 -9.27 10.80 -1.67
CA GLN A 71 -9.68 10.52 -0.29
C GLN A 71 -8.51 10.47 0.71
N ALA A 72 -7.31 10.16 0.23
CA ALA A 72 -6.12 10.03 1.06
C ALA A 72 -4.85 10.49 0.34
N PRO A 73 -4.75 11.75 -0.10
CA PRO A 73 -3.56 12.26 -0.79
C PRO A 73 -2.33 12.27 0.14
N ASP A 74 -2.55 12.21 1.46
CA ASP A 74 -1.53 12.06 2.49
C ASP A 74 -0.89 10.67 2.52
N ILE A 75 -1.59 9.62 2.07
CA ILE A 75 -1.13 8.22 2.08
C ILE A 75 -0.79 7.74 0.67
N VAL A 76 -1.62 8.07 -0.31
CA VAL A 76 -1.53 7.47 -1.65
C VAL A 76 -0.37 8.06 -2.44
N VAL A 77 0.50 7.18 -2.92
CA VAL A 77 1.51 7.44 -3.95
C VAL A 77 0.99 6.80 -5.25
N PRO A 78 0.49 7.58 -6.22
CA PRO A 78 -0.05 7.03 -7.46
C PRO A 78 1.03 6.34 -8.30
N ALA A 79 0.75 5.12 -8.77
CA ALA A 79 1.60 4.39 -9.71
C ALA A 79 0.87 4.21 -11.04
N LEU A 80 1.48 4.73 -12.12
CA LEU A 80 0.93 4.65 -13.46
C LEU A 80 0.87 3.20 -13.95
N ARG A 81 -0.31 2.81 -14.45
CA ARG A 81 -0.51 1.59 -15.25
C ARG A 81 -0.99 2.02 -16.64
N PRO A 82 -0.14 1.90 -17.68
CA PRO A 82 -0.42 2.44 -19.00
C PRO A 82 -1.37 1.54 -19.81
N TYR A 83 -2.34 0.90 -19.15
CA TYR A 83 -3.28 0.00 -19.79
C TYR A 83 -4.62 -0.02 -19.03
N ARG A 84 -5.68 -0.33 -19.76
CA ARG A 84 -7.06 -0.12 -19.31
C ARG A 84 -7.60 -1.34 -18.58
N ARG A 85 -7.12 -2.53 -18.94
CA ARG A 85 -7.61 -3.80 -18.38
C ARG A 85 -6.46 -4.73 -18.00
N ARG A 86 -6.72 -5.63 -17.04
CA ARG A 86 -5.74 -6.63 -16.60
C ARG A 86 -5.19 -7.50 -17.75
N GLY A 87 -6.02 -7.79 -18.75
CA GLY A 87 -5.62 -8.60 -19.91
C GLY A 87 -4.57 -7.96 -20.83
N GLU A 88 -4.30 -6.66 -20.69
CA GLU A 88 -3.41 -5.89 -21.56
C GLU A 88 -1.96 -5.80 -21.01
N LEU A 89 -1.70 -6.38 -19.84
CA LEU A 89 -0.41 -6.35 -19.12
C LEU A 89 0.82 -6.65 -19.98
N SER A 90 0.71 -7.61 -20.90
CA SER A 90 1.82 -8.07 -21.74
C SER A 90 1.79 -7.51 -23.16
N THR A 91 0.80 -6.67 -23.50
CA THR A 91 0.56 -6.20 -24.86
C THR A 91 0.44 -4.69 -24.99
N TRP A 92 0.26 -3.95 -23.89
CA TRP A 92 0.04 -2.49 -23.90
C TRP A 92 1.14 -1.71 -24.62
N MET A 93 2.39 -2.17 -24.55
CA MET A 93 3.53 -1.56 -25.23
C MET A 93 3.46 -1.66 -26.77
N HIS A 94 2.52 -2.43 -27.30
CA HIS A 94 2.25 -2.57 -28.73
C HIS A 94 0.92 -1.93 -29.15
N ASP A 95 0.19 -1.33 -28.21
CA ASP A 95 -1.06 -0.64 -28.46
C ASP A 95 -0.80 0.88 -28.52
N GLU A 96 -0.74 1.44 -29.73
CA GLU A 96 -0.51 2.87 -29.93
C GLU A 96 -1.59 3.75 -29.27
N THR A 97 -2.80 3.22 -29.05
CA THR A 97 -3.86 3.97 -28.37
C THR A 97 -3.54 4.26 -26.91
N VAL A 98 -2.54 3.61 -26.32
CA VAL A 98 -2.07 3.90 -24.95
C VAL A 98 -1.52 5.31 -24.84
N ILE A 99 -0.89 5.85 -25.90
CA ILE A 99 -0.26 7.18 -25.88
C ILE A 99 -1.28 8.28 -25.61
N ASP A 100 -2.43 8.23 -26.29
CA ASP A 100 -3.51 9.23 -26.11
C ASP A 100 -4.27 9.05 -24.78
N TYR A 101 -4.07 7.92 -24.11
CA TYR A 101 -4.80 7.55 -22.90
C TYR A 101 -4.07 7.94 -21.60
N VAL A 102 -2.73 7.96 -21.61
CA VAL A 102 -1.90 8.27 -20.43
C VAL A 102 -1.59 9.76 -20.27
#